data_AF-A0A7C5A902-F1
#
_entry.id   AF-A0A7C5A902-F1
#
_cell.length_a   1.000
_cell.length_b   1.000
_cell.length_c   1.000
_cell.angle_alpha   90.00
_cell.angle_beta   90.00
_cell.angle_gamma   90.00
#
_symmetry.space_group_name_H-M   'P 1'
#
loop_
_entity.id
_entity.type
_entity.pdbx_description
1 polymer ?
#
loop_
_entity_poly.entity_id
_entity_poly.type
_entity_poly.pdbx_seq_one_letter_code
_entity_poly.pdbx_strand_id
1 'polypeptide(L)'
;MREVENPWTCAALVAKWMANQVEKRMPYRKVLKGALAKVSSQKGVLGVRVQLKGRLDGTEISRREWMQKGRLPRQSLRAEVDYGEAQAFCTYGVVGAKIWIFKGEKLD
;
A
#
# COMPACT_ATOMS: atom_id res chain seq x y z
N MET A 1 16.34 -13.49 12.01
CA MET A 1 15.36 -12.58 11.38
C MET A 1 15.86 -12.26 9.99
N ARG A 2 15.05 -12.42 8.94
CA ARG A 2 15.46 -12.09 7.57
C ARG A 2 15.37 -10.56 7.44
N GLU A 3 16.51 -9.90 7.56
CA GLU A 3 16.62 -8.45 7.52
C GLU A 3 16.15 -7.96 6.14
N VAL A 4 15.12 -7.13 6.11
CA VAL A 4 14.60 -6.60 4.84
C VAL A 4 15.49 -5.43 4.45
N GLU A 5 16.34 -5.63 3.44
CA GLU A 5 17.30 -4.63 2.96
C GLU A 5 16.65 -3.27 2.62
N ASN A 6 15.38 -3.28 2.18
CA ASN A 6 14.62 -2.05 1.92
C ASN A 6 13.15 -2.17 2.35
N PRO A 7 12.70 -1.45 3.39
CA PRO A 7 11.33 -1.56 3.90
C PRO A 7 10.26 -1.13 2.88
N TRP A 8 10.64 -0.29 1.90
CA TRP A 8 9.74 0.19 0.83
C TRP A 8 9.51 -0.82 -0.31
N THR A 9 10.29 -1.90 -0.38
CA THR A 9 10.08 -3.00 -1.34
C THR A 9 9.14 -4.09 -0.83
N CYS A 10 8.82 -4.08 0.46
CA CYS A 10 7.96 -5.07 1.09
C CYS A 10 6.57 -4.47 1.32
N ALA A 11 5.56 -5.02 0.65
CA ALA A 11 4.19 -4.52 0.71
C ALA A 11 3.62 -4.59 2.12
N ALA A 12 3.98 -5.60 2.91
CA ALA A 12 3.54 -5.74 4.30
C ALA A 12 4.09 -4.62 5.21
N LEU A 13 5.35 -4.23 5.04
CA LEU A 13 5.95 -3.14 5.81
C LEU A 13 5.37 -1.79 5.40
N VAL A 14 5.15 -1.57 4.10
CA VAL A 14 4.47 -0.37 3.60
C VAL A 14 3.03 -0.30 4.13
N ALA A 15 2.32 -1.42 4.20
CA ALA A 15 0.96 -1.50 4.76
C ALA A 15 0.93 -1.08 6.22
N LYS A 16 1.84 -1.62 7.04
CA LYS A 16 1.97 -1.23 8.45
C LYS A 16 2.33 0.24 8.60
N TRP A 17 3.24 0.75 7.77
CA TRP A 17 3.58 2.17 7.77
C TRP A 17 2.36 3.04 7.47
N MET A 18 1.59 2.70 6.43
CA MET A 18 0.36 3.42 6.09
C MET A 18 -0.67 3.36 7.23
N ALA A 19 -0.85 2.19 7.84
CA ALA A 19 -1.76 2.01 8.97
C ALA A 19 -1.38 2.96 10.13
N ASN A 20 -0.10 2.95 10.53
CA ASN A 20 0.42 3.85 11.56
C ASN A 20 0.20 5.34 11.23
N GLN A 21 0.33 5.76 9.97
CA GLN A 21 0.07 7.16 9.59
C GLN A 21 -1.41 7.52 9.75
N VAL A 22 -2.31 6.61 9.39
CA VAL A 22 -3.75 6.81 9.53
C VAL A 22 -4.15 6.84 11.01
N GLU A 23 -3.55 6.00 11.85
CA GLU A 23 -3.75 6.02 13.31
C GLU A 23 -3.29 7.34 13.95
N LYS A 24 -2.23 7.94 13.42
CA LYS A 24 -1.76 9.28 13.78
C LYS A 24 -2.65 10.42 13.27
N ARG A 25 -3.84 10.12 12.74
CA ARG A 25 -4.81 11.08 12.20
C ARG A 25 -4.27 11.89 11.02
N MET A 26 -3.31 11.34 10.26
CA MET A 26 -2.83 11.99 9.05
C MET A 26 -3.86 11.80 7.92
N PRO A 27 -4.18 12.85 7.12
CA PRO A 27 -5.21 12.74 6.09
C PRO A 27 -4.87 11.67 5.05
N TYR A 28 -5.85 10.80 4.73
CA TYR A 28 -5.62 9.62 3.90
C TYR A 28 -5.00 9.96 2.52
N ARG A 29 -5.34 11.12 1.95
CA ARG A 29 -4.80 11.60 0.67
C ARG A 29 -3.29 11.80 0.73
N LYS A 30 -2.76 12.36 1.83
CA LYS A 30 -1.32 12.55 2.03
C LYS A 30 -0.62 11.20 2.22
N VAL A 31 -1.24 10.29 2.98
CA VAL A 31 -0.70 8.94 3.20
C VAL A 31 -0.62 8.16 1.89
N LEU A 32 -1.67 8.19 1.05
CA LEU A 32 -1.69 7.54 -0.26
C LEU A 32 -0.61 8.08 -1.19
N LYS A 33 -0.54 9.42 -1.36
CA LYS A 33 0.47 10.05 -2.22
C LYS A 33 1.89 9.78 -1.70
N GLY A 34 2.10 9.86 -0.39
CA GLY A 34 3.39 9.61 0.25
C GLY A 34 3.85 8.16 0.07
N ALA A 35 2.96 7.19 0.31
CA ALA A 35 3.28 5.77 0.11
C ALA A 35 3.59 5.48 -1.37
N LEU A 36 2.77 5.99 -2.28
CA LEU A 36 2.97 5.80 -3.72
C LEU A 36 4.29 6.41 -4.20
N ALA A 37 4.65 7.60 -3.75
CA ALA A 37 5.92 8.24 -4.09
C ALA A 37 7.11 7.42 -3.57
N LYS A 38 7.11 7.04 -2.29
CA LYS A 38 8.21 6.30 -1.67
C LYS A 38 8.44 4.93 -2.31
N VAL A 39 7.37 4.20 -2.60
CA VAL A 39 7.45 2.88 -3.25
C VAL A 39 7.85 3.02 -4.72
N SER A 40 7.31 4.01 -5.45
CA SER A 40 7.64 4.23 -6.86
C SER A 40 9.07 4.74 -7.08
N SER A 41 9.70 5.38 -6.10
CA SER A 41 11.09 5.84 -6.19
C SER A 41 12.10 4.71 -6.02
N GLN A 42 11.67 3.52 -5.59
CA GLN A 42 12.56 2.42 -5.34
C GLN A 42 12.94 1.68 -6.63
N LYS A 43 14.23 1.36 -6.75
CA LYS A 43 14.74 0.57 -7.88
C LYS A 43 14.11 -0.83 -7.87
N GLY A 44 13.67 -1.30 -9.03
CA GLY A 44 13.03 -2.61 -9.20
C GLY A 44 11.52 -2.62 -8.99
N VAL A 45 10.87 -1.48 -8.72
CA VAL A 45 9.40 -1.39 -8.71
C VAL A 45 8.90 -0.87 -10.05
N LEU A 46 8.20 -1.72 -10.79
CA LEU A 46 7.61 -1.40 -12.10
C LEU A 46 6.17 -0.89 -12.01
N GLY A 47 5.51 -1.16 -10.89
CA GLY A 47 4.25 -0.52 -10.55
C GLY A 47 3.81 -0.75 -9.13
N VAL A 48 2.95 0.15 -8.65
CA VAL A 48 2.39 0.10 -7.32
C VAL A 48 0.92 0.49 -7.37
N ARG A 49 0.10 -0.22 -6.60
CA ARG A 49 -1.24 0.23 -6.23
C ARG A 49 -1.34 0.27 -4.72
N VAL A 50 -1.81 1.39 -4.20
CA VAL A 50 -2.13 1.58 -2.80
C VAL A 50 -3.62 1.84 -2.66
N GLN A 51 -4.25 1.27 -1.64
CA GLN A 51 -5.67 1.37 -1.40
C GLN A 51 -5.95 1.50 0.09
N LEU A 52 -6.87 2.39 0.43
CA LEU A 52 -7.46 2.51 1.76
C LEU A 52 -8.96 2.31 1.66
N LYS A 53 -9.51 1.51 2.57
CA LYS A 53 -10.92 1.17 2.69
C LYS A 53 -11.37 1.43 4.13
N GLY A 54 -12.48 2.11 4.32
CA GLY A 54 -13.13 2.27 5.62
C GLY A 54 -13.68 3.67 5.83
N ARG A 55 -13.89 4.04 7.09
CA ARG A 55 -14.37 5.37 7.49
C ARG A 55 -13.23 6.38 7.44
N LEU A 56 -12.88 6.80 6.22
CA LEU A 56 -11.79 7.74 5.97
C LEU A 56 -12.12 9.10 6.58
N ASP A 57 -11.19 9.69 7.33
CA ASP A 57 -11.33 10.98 8.04
C ASP A 57 -12.55 11.03 9.00
N GLY A 58 -13.01 9.89 9.53
CA GLY A 58 -14.12 9.83 10.49
C GLY A 58 -15.51 10.03 9.88
N THR A 59 -15.61 10.02 8.55
CA THR A 59 -16.90 10.08 7.85
C THR A 59 -17.77 8.87 8.19
N GLU A 60 -19.09 9.07 8.23
CA GLU A 60 -20.06 8.01 8.56
C GLU A 60 -20.08 6.91 7.49
N ILE A 61 -19.82 7.28 6.23
CA ILE A 61 -19.83 6.37 5.09
C ILE A 61 -18.44 5.79 4.86
N SER A 62 -18.37 4.46 4.76
CA SER A 62 -17.14 3.79 4.34
C SER A 62 -16.81 4.09 2.88
N ARG A 63 -15.63 4.65 2.64
CA ARG A 63 -15.11 4.95 1.30
C ARG A 63 -13.93 4.04 0.95
N ARG A 64 -13.74 3.82 -0.34
CA ARG A 64 -12.63 3.04 -0.91
C ARG A 64 -11.85 3.91 -1.88
N GLU A 65 -10.75 4.46 -1.40
CA GLU A 65 -9.86 5.29 -2.21
C GLU A 65 -8.61 4.49 -2.58
N TRP A 66 -8.22 4.58 -3.84
CA TRP A 66 -7.01 3.90 -4.33
C TRP A 66 -6.27 4.78 -5.33
N MET A 67 -4.95 4.62 -5.33
CA MET A 67 -4.07 5.26 -6.30
C MET A 67 -3.14 4.20 -6.88
N GLN A 68 -2.81 4.34 -8.15
CA GLN A 68 -1.87 3.45 -8.84
C GLN A 68 -0.88 4.26 -9.66
N LYS A 69 0.32 3.74 -9.80
CA LYS A 69 1.36 4.27 -10.68
C LYS A 69 2.15 3.13 -11.30
N GLY A 70 2.47 3.23 -12.58
CA GLY A 70 3.16 2.17 -13.32
C GLY A 70 2.24 1.03 -13.74
N ARG A 71 2.83 -0.12 -14.07
CA ARG A 71 2.12 -1.29 -14.62
C ARG A 71 1.79 -2.28 -13.51
N LEU A 72 0.58 -2.85 -13.52
CA LEU A 72 0.20 -3.83 -12.50
C LEU A 72 -0.64 -4.97 -13.13
N PRO A 73 0.01 -5.91 -13.83
CA PRO A 73 -0.66 -7.05 -14.43
C PRO A 73 -1.20 -7.97 -13.33
N ARG A 74 -2.53 -8.03 -13.21
CA ARG A 74 -3.22 -8.87 -12.21
C ARG A 74 -3.54 -10.29 -12.69
N GLN A 75 -3.55 -10.48 -14.00
CA GLN A 75 -3.96 -11.74 -14.64
C GLN A 75 -2.75 -12.62 -15.00
N SER A 76 -1.56 -12.03 -15.14
CA SER A 76 -0.35 -12.76 -15.49
C SER A 76 0.21 -13.50 -14.28
N LEU A 77 0.18 -14.83 -14.31
CA LEU A 77 0.78 -15.68 -13.26
C LEU A 77 2.31 -15.52 -13.17
N ARG A 78 2.96 -15.08 -14.26
CA ARG A 78 4.40 -14.80 -14.31
C ARG A 78 4.80 -13.47 -13.65
N ALA A 79 3.82 -12.63 -13.34
CA ALA A 79 4.08 -11.34 -12.70
C ALA A 79 4.41 -11.54 -11.22
N GLU A 80 5.59 -11.09 -10.80
CA GLU A 80 5.95 -11.03 -9.39
C GLU A 80 5.28 -9.81 -8.75
N VAL A 81 4.13 -10.08 -8.11
CA VAL A 81 3.34 -9.07 -7.39
C VAL A 81 3.37 -9.39 -5.90
N ASP A 82 4.00 -8.51 -5.13
CA ASP A 82 4.00 -8.54 -3.68
C ASP A 82 2.73 -7.86 -3.16
N TYR A 83 1.95 -8.57 -2.34
CA TYR A 83 0.72 -8.06 -1.74
C TYR A 83 0.89 -7.94 -0.23
N GLY A 84 0.42 -6.83 0.32
CA GLY A 84 0.42 -6.58 1.75
C GLY A 84 -0.88 -5.93 2.19
N GLU A 85 -1.36 -6.35 3.35
CA GLU A 85 -2.48 -5.70 4.02
C GLU A 85 -2.18 -5.40 5.48
N ALA A 86 -2.79 -4.33 5.96
CA ALA A 86 -2.73 -3.93 7.36
C ALA A 86 -4.05 -3.26 7.74
N GLN A 87 -4.36 -3.30 9.03
CA GLN A 87 -5.52 -2.65 9.61
C GLN A 87 -5.02 -1.54 10.55
N ALA A 88 -5.61 -0.35 10.41
CA ALA A 88 -5.41 0.78 11.30
C ALA A 88 -6.60 0.87 12.25
N PHE A 89 -6.34 0.96 13.55
CA PHE A 89 -7.35 1.10 14.57
C PHE A 89 -7.55 2.57 14.89
N CYS A 90 -8.61 3.17 14.36
CA CYS A 90 -8.97 4.56 14.62
C CYS A 90 -10.12 4.63 15.61
N THR A 91 -10.27 5.79 16.27
CA THR A 91 -11.35 6.05 17.22
C THR A 91 -12.75 5.82 16.63
N TYR A 92 -12.92 6.05 15.32
CA TYR A 92 -14.20 5.92 14.61
C TYR A 92 -14.40 4.55 13.93
N GLY A 93 -13.45 3.63 14.08
CA GLY A 93 -13.49 2.29 13.49
C GLY A 93 -12.17 1.85 12.86
N VAL A 94 -12.23 0.76 12.09
CA VAL A 94 -11.04 0.16 11.47
C VAL A 94 -10.92 0.61 10.01
N VAL A 95 -9.72 1.05 9.61
CA VAL A 95 -9.37 1.36 8.22
C VAL A 95 -8.42 0.31 7.69
N GLY A 96 -8.79 -0.35 6.59
CA GLY A 96 -7.94 -1.33 5.92
C GLY A 96 -7.04 -0.68 4.87
N ALA A 97 -5.74 -0.94 4.93
CA ALA A 97 -4.76 -0.60 3.93
C ALA A 97 -4.37 -1.84 3.12
N LYS A 98 -4.42 -1.74 1.79
CA LYS A 98 -4.02 -2.80 0.86
C LYS A 98 -3.04 -2.25 -0.15
N ILE A 99 -1.93 -2.94 -0.34
CA ILE A 99 -0.84 -2.53 -1.23
C ILE A 99 -0.47 -3.70 -2.14
N TRP A 100 -0.25 -3.37 -3.40
CA TRP A 100 0.30 -4.25 -4.42
C TRP A 100 1.56 -3.60 -4.99
N ILE A 101 2.67 -4.31 -4.99
CA ILE A 101 3.95 -3.88 -5.56
C ILE A 101 4.32 -4.88 -6.66
N PHE A 102 4.43 -4.40 -7.89
CA PHE A 102 4.89 -5.19 -9.02
C PHE A 102 6.39 -4.99 -9.21
N LYS A 103 7.15 -6.08 -9.07
CA LYS A 103 8.62 -6.08 -9.15
C LYS A 103 9.15 -6.54 -10.51
N GLY A 104 8.30 -7.11 -11.35
CA GLY A 104 8.67 -7.57 -12.69
C GLY A 104 8.10 -8.94 -13.01
N GLU A 105 8.60 -9.54 -14.06
CA GLU A 105 8.21 -10.88 -14.48
C GLU A 105 9.30 -11.86 -14.09
N LYS A 106 8.90 -13.00 -13.53
CA LYS A 106 9.82 -14.09 -13.27
C LYS A 106 10.11 -14.76 -14.61
N LEU A 107 11.28 -14.46 -15.18
CA LEU A 107 11.83 -15.20 -16.30
C LEU A 107 12.47 -16.46 -15.70
N ASP A 108 11.88 -17.62 -15.97
CA ASP A 108 12.50 -18.91 -15.66
C ASP A 108 13.74 -19.12 -16.53
#